data_AF-A0A958DK38-F1
#
_entry.id   AF-A0A958DK38-F1
#
_cell.length_a   1.000
_cell.length_b   1.000
_cell.length_c   1.000
_cell.angle_alpha   90.00
_cell.angle_beta   90.00
_cell.angle_gamma   90.00
#
_symmetry.space_group_name_H-M   'P 1'
#
loop_
_entity.id
_entity.type
_entity.pdbx_description
1 polymer ?
#
loop_
_entity_poly.entity_id
_entity_poly.type
_entity_poly.pdbx_seq_one_letter_code
_entity_poly.pdbx_strand_id
1 'polypeptide(L)' 'AMACHLRIAAEGARFGQPEINLGIIPGYGGTQRLPRLIGISNALHLLLSGEMIDAQRA' A
#
# COMPACT_ATOMS: atom_id res chain seq x y z
N ALA A 1 2.35 2.26 -8.68
CA ALA A 1 3.52 2.92 -8.06
C ALA A 1 4.59 1.94 -7.54
N MET A 2 4.25 0.89 -6.79
CA MET A 2 5.25 0.03 -6.14
C MET A 2 6.23 -0.70 -7.08
N ALA A 3 5.89 -0.86 -8.36
CA ALA A 3 6.77 -1.47 -9.36
C ALA A 3 7.81 -0.50 -9.94
N CYS A 4 7.67 0.81 -9.72
CA CYS A 4 8.62 1.81 -10.20
C CYS A 4 9.88 1.85 -9.31
N HIS A 5 11.02 2.24 -9.89
CA HIS A 5 12.29 2.39 -9.19
C HIS A 5 12.28 3.55 -8.18
N LEU A 6 11.63 4.65 -8.53
CA LEU A 6 11.47 5.83 -7.69
C LEU A 6 10.00 6.23 -7.61
N ARG A 7 9.62 6.85 -6.50
CA ARG A 7 8.26 7.34 -6.22
C ARG A 7 8.39 8.72 -5.58
N ILE A 8 7.74 9.71 -6.16
CA ILE A 8 7.66 11.09 -5.64
C ILE A 8 6.17 11.40 -5.47
N ALA A 9 5.81 11.94 -4.31
CA ALA A 9 4.44 12.21 -3.92
C ALA A 9 4.24 13.70 -3.65
N ALA A 10 3.10 14.25 -4.05
CA ALA A 10 2.64 15.54 -3.56
C ALA A 10 2.17 15.41 -2.10
N GLU A 11 2.23 16.50 -1.33
CA GLU A 11 1.84 16.51 0.09
C GLU A 11 0.39 16.04 0.32
N GLY A 12 -0.53 16.34 -0.62
CA GLY A 12 -1.92 15.91 -0.56
C GLY A 12 -2.21 14.47 -1.04
N ALA A 13 -1.18 13.69 -1.40
CA ALA A 13 -1.37 12.33 -1.90
C ALA A 13 -1.80 11.36 -0.78
N ARG A 14 -2.62 10.36 -1.15
CA ARG A 14 -3.08 9.29 -0.27
C ARG A 14 -2.67 7.93 -0.84
N PHE A 15 -2.23 7.02 0.03
CA PHE A 15 -1.71 5.70 -0.35
C PHE A 15 -2.43 4.59 0.40
N GLY A 16 -2.67 3.46 -0.26
CA GLY A 16 -3.30 2.29 0.36
C GLY A 16 -3.60 1.19 -0.66
N GLN A 17 -4.08 0.06 -0.16
CA GLN A 17 -4.55 -1.08 -0.96
C GLN A 17 -5.95 -1.50 -0.45
N PRO A 18 -7.02 -0.75 -0.79
CA PRO A 18 -8.36 -0.93 -0.24
C PRO A 18 -9.15 -2.06 -0.92
N GLU A 19 -8.51 -2.95 -1.68
CA GLU A 19 -9.12 -4.09 -2.37
C GLU A 19 -9.95 -4.99 -1.43
N ILE A 20 -9.56 -5.07 -0.15
CA ILE A 20 -10.31 -5.82 0.88
C ILE A 20 -11.76 -5.36 1.03
N ASN A 21 -12.03 -4.07 0.82
CA ASN A 21 -13.38 -3.50 0.88
C ASN A 21 -14.29 -3.98 -0.27
N LEU A 22 -13.68 -4.53 -1.32
CA LEU A 22 -14.35 -5.14 -2.46
C LEU A 22 -14.35 -6.68 -2.38
N GLY A 23 -13.85 -7.26 -1.28
CA GLY A 23 -13.75 -8.72 -1.09
C GLY A 23 -12.68 -9.39 -1.94
N ILE A 24 -11.69 -8.63 -2.43
CA ILE A 24 -10.60 -9.13 -3.28
C ILE A 24 -9.23 -8.73 -2.72
N ILE A 25 -8.18 -9.32 -3.28
CA ILE A 25 -6.80 -9.03 -2.89
C ILE A 25 -6.11 -8.09 -3.90
N PRO A 26 -5.03 -7.40 -3.52
CA PRO A 26 -4.23 -6.61 -4.46
C PRO A 26 -3.46 -7.46 -5.48
N GLY A 27 -4.12 -7.75 -6.61
CA GLY A 27 -3.68 -8.74 -7.61
C GLY A 27 -2.45 -8.35 -8.44
N TYR A 28 -2.10 -7.06 -8.52
CA TYR A 28 -0.94 -6.58 -9.31
C TYR A 28 0.38 -6.68 -8.54
N GLY A 29 0.52 -7.71 -7.69
CA GLY A 29 1.68 -7.94 -6.84
C GLY A 29 1.74 -7.04 -5.60
N GLY A 30 0.63 -6.43 -5.18
CA GLY A 30 0.58 -5.58 -3.99
C GLY A 30 0.88 -6.37 -2.71
N THR A 31 0.33 -7.58 -2.60
CA THR A 31 0.61 -8.53 -1.50
C THR A 31 2.07 -8.97 -1.44
N GLN A 32 2.81 -8.80 -2.53
CA GLN A 32 4.21 -9.20 -2.64
C GLN A 32 5.15 -8.01 -2.42
N ARG A 33 4.93 -6.90 -3.12
CA ARG A 33 5.83 -5.75 -3.05
C ARG A 33 5.70 -4.99 -1.73
N LEU A 34 4.50 -4.87 -1.17
CA LEU A 34 4.29 -4.09 0.04
C LEU A 34 5.06 -4.65 1.25
N PRO A 35 5.02 -5.96 1.58
CA PRO A 35 5.84 -6.51 2.67
C PRO A 35 7.34 -6.34 2.47
N ARG A 36 7.83 -6.30 1.22
CA ARG A 36 9.24 -6.04 0.89
C ARG A 36 9.65 -4.58 1.10
N LEU A 37 8.69 -3.65 1.05
CA LEU A 37 8.94 -2.22 1.21
C LEU A 37 8.84 -1.76 2.67
N ILE A 38 7.85 -2.25 3.42
CA ILE A 38 7.53 -1.73 4.77
C ILE A 38 7.56 -2.79 5.88
N GLY A 39 8.00 -4.00 5.55
CA GLY A 39 7.97 -5.16 6.45
C GLY A 39 6.59 -5.82 6.53
N ILE A 40 6.57 -7.08 6.99
CA ILE A 40 5.35 -7.92 6.96
C ILE A 40 4.24 -7.39 7.89
N SER A 41 4.59 -6.90 9.09
CA SER A 41 3.59 -6.46 10.07
C SER A 41 2.82 -5.23 9.59
N ASN A 42 3.52 -4.18 9.14
CA ASN A 42 2.90 -2.98 8.59
C ASN A 42 2.12 -3.27 7.31
N ALA A 43 2.66 -4.14 6.44
CA ALA A 43 1.97 -4.54 5.22
C ALA A 43 0.66 -5.28 5.53
N LEU A 44 0.67 -6.24 6.46
CA LEU A 44 -0.56 -6.92 6.88
C LEU A 44 -1.57 -5.94 7.46
N HIS A 45 -1.13 -5.00 8.28
CA HIS A 45 -2.01 -3.97 8.83
C HIS A 45 -2.71 -3.17 7.72
N LEU A 46 -1.96 -2.64 6.74
CA LEU A 46 -2.56 -1.88 5.62
C LEU A 46 -3.42 -2.74 4.69
N LEU A 47 -3.00 -3.97 4.39
CA LEU A 47 -3.73 -4.87 3.48
C LEU A 47 -5.04 -5.40 4.09
N LEU A 48 -5.04 -5.68 5.40
CA LEU A 48 -6.21 -6.23 6.09
C LEU A 48 -7.18 -5.15 6.56
N SER A 49 -6.69 -3.94 6.87
CA SER A 49 -7.55 -2.82 7.25
C SER A 49 -8.10 -2.05 6.04
N GLY A 50 -7.39 -2.05 4.92
CA GLY A 50 -7.70 -1.17 3.79
C GLY A 50 -7.52 0.32 4.10
N GLU A 51 -6.80 0.68 5.18
CA GLU A 51 -6.56 2.07 5.59
C GLU A 51 -5.77 2.83 4.51
N MET A 52 -6.18 4.09 4.28
CA MET A 52 -5.46 5.03 3.44
C MET A 52 -4.56 5.93 4.30
N ILE A 53 -3.27 5.93 4.06
CA ILE A 53 -2.28 6.80 4.73
C ILE A 53 -1.99 8.06 3.89
N ASP A 54 -1.46 9.10 4.51
CA ASP A 54 -1.01 10.33 3.84
C ASP A 54 0.42 10.18 3.27
N ALA A 55 0.88 11.22 2.58
CA ALA A 55 2.21 11.24 1.96
C ALA A 55 3.36 11.27 2.99
N GLN A 56 3.13 11.73 4.21
CA GLN A 56 4.16 11.83 5.24
C GLN A 56 4.42 10.49 5.93
N ARG A 57 3.38 9.66 6.09
CA ARG A 57 3.47 8.31 6.66
C ARG A 57 3.90 7.25 5.64
N ALA A 58 3.63 7.47 4.35
CA ALA A 58 3.93 6.54 3.26
C ALA A 58 5.41 6.40 2.94
#